data_AF-A0A022IWI9-F1
#
_entry.id   AF-A0A022IWI9-F1
#
_cell.length_a   1.000
_cell.length_b   1.000
_cell.length_c   1.000
_cell.angle_alpha   90.00
_cell.angle_beta   90.00
_cell.angle_gamma   90.00
#
_symmetry.space_group_name_H-M   'P 1'
#
loop_
_entity.id
_entity.type
_entity.pdbx_description
1 polymer ?
#
loop_
_entity_poly.entity_id
_entity_poly.type
_entity_poly.pdbx_seq_one_letter_code
_entity_poly.pdbx_strand_id
1 'polypeptide(L)'
;MPKWAENKPKLFWKSADQFEISRGRTSSTLTIALPKELILEQRAELVQKLIDQFAGQYQFPYTAVIHNHPSEITGEDQPHLHLMYSERTISDDIERPPEQFFKQYRPKNPTQGGAQKLTADALGFGRNQIKVFREKTQELMNLFLEKYAPTKKVMVYGVEIEVKNQVSCLSNDDFNQKFGTKLQDVPQIPRWKLYSADPIIQLDVEAQKNTIKKIRNQNNAELYGKEYDLEISRRHVLTQKKDPGFSLD
;
A
#
# COMPACT_ATOMS: atom_id res chain seq x y z
N MET A 1 12.06 17.90 -8.69
CA MET A 1 13.01 18.60 -7.78
C MET A 1 13.28 19.99 -8.34
N PRO A 2 13.54 21.03 -7.52
CA PRO A 2 14.03 22.31 -8.04
C PRO A 2 15.44 22.14 -8.65
N LYS A 3 15.85 23.02 -9.57
CA LYS A 3 17.11 22.89 -10.33
C LYS A 3 18.34 22.63 -9.44
N TRP A 4 18.47 23.36 -8.32
CA TRP A 4 19.58 23.20 -7.40
C TRP A 4 19.66 21.83 -6.70
N ALA A 5 18.60 21.02 -6.75
CA ALA A 5 18.54 19.67 -6.19
C ALA A 5 18.10 18.57 -7.17
N GLU A 6 18.06 18.84 -8.48
CA GLU A 6 17.55 17.91 -9.50
C GLU A 6 18.12 16.49 -9.36
N ASN A 7 19.45 16.39 -9.24
CA ASN A 7 20.16 15.12 -9.05
C ASN A 7 20.75 14.99 -7.62
N LYS A 8 20.23 15.77 -6.67
CA LYS A 8 20.75 15.84 -5.30
C LYS A 8 19.59 15.82 -4.28
N PRO A 9 18.82 14.72 -4.19
CA PRO A 9 17.67 14.65 -3.27
C PRO A 9 18.06 14.91 -1.81
N LYS A 10 19.24 14.43 -1.37
CA LYS A 10 19.77 14.72 -0.02
C LYS A 10 19.94 16.21 0.25
N LEU A 11 20.33 17.00 -0.77
CA LEU A 11 20.46 18.45 -0.64
C LEU A 11 19.10 19.11 -0.46
N PHE A 12 18.06 18.65 -1.17
CA PHE A 12 16.70 19.13 -0.99
C PHE A 12 16.23 18.92 0.45
N TRP A 13 16.32 17.69 0.96
CA TRP A 13 15.85 17.36 2.30
C TRP A 13 16.65 18.07 3.40
N LYS A 14 17.99 18.15 3.27
CA LYS A 14 18.82 18.96 4.18
C LYS A 14 18.39 20.44 4.18
N SER A 15 18.08 20.99 3.01
CA SER A 15 17.62 22.38 2.89
C SER A 15 16.23 22.57 3.50
N ALA A 16 15.34 21.59 3.35
CA ALA A 16 14.04 21.60 4.01
C ALA A 16 14.18 21.63 5.54
N ASP A 17 15.02 20.75 6.09
CA ASP A 17 15.30 20.72 7.54
C ASP A 17 15.92 22.02 8.06
N GLN A 18 16.78 22.66 7.24
CA GLN A 18 17.49 23.87 7.62
C GLN A 18 16.64 25.15 7.51
N PHE A 19 15.82 25.28 6.47
CA PHE A 19 15.17 26.54 6.11
C PHE A 19 13.66 26.57 6.29
N GLU A 20 13.01 25.42 6.48
CA GLU A 20 11.61 25.39 6.87
C GLU A 20 11.45 25.86 8.33
N ILE A 21 10.30 26.47 8.64
CA ILE A 21 10.04 26.96 9.99
C ILE A 21 9.89 25.79 10.97
N SER A 22 10.12 26.02 12.28
CA SER A 22 10.07 24.97 13.31
C SER A 22 8.76 24.18 13.40
N ARG A 23 7.62 24.81 13.04
CA ARG A 23 6.30 24.17 12.98
C ARG A 23 5.88 23.77 11.57
N GLY A 24 6.76 23.95 10.59
CA GLY A 24 6.50 23.67 9.19
C GLY A 24 6.72 22.19 8.90
N ARG A 25 5.85 21.61 8.09
CA ARG A 25 6.05 20.26 7.57
C ARG A 25 7.08 20.31 6.44
N THR A 26 8.24 19.70 6.65
CA THR A 26 9.28 19.51 5.63
C THR A 26 8.85 18.50 4.58
N SER A 27 8.10 17.47 5.01
CA SER A 27 7.61 16.39 4.14
C SER A 27 6.27 15.82 4.60
N SER A 28 5.68 15.07 3.68
CA SER A 28 4.54 14.17 3.85
C SER A 28 4.97 12.79 3.36
N THR A 29 4.55 11.73 4.05
CA THR A 29 4.95 10.36 3.72
C THR A 29 3.72 9.49 3.47
N LEU A 30 3.81 8.65 2.43
CA LEU A 30 2.85 7.59 2.13
C LEU A 30 3.58 6.26 2.11
N THR A 31 3.03 5.27 2.81
CA THR A 31 3.46 3.89 2.71
C THR A 31 2.32 3.07 2.11
N ILE A 32 2.57 2.46 0.95
CA ILE A 32 1.55 1.75 0.17
C ILE A 32 2.03 0.32 -0.06
N ALA A 33 1.30 -0.68 0.47
CA ALA A 33 1.55 -2.08 0.15
C ALA A 33 1.24 -2.34 -1.32
N LEU A 34 2.11 -3.07 -2.02
CA LEU A 34 1.99 -3.35 -3.45
C LEU A 34 1.60 -4.84 -3.63
N PRO A 35 0.90 -5.20 -4.72
CA PRO A 35 0.59 -6.60 -4.98
C PRO A 35 1.87 -7.40 -5.26
N LYS A 36 2.05 -8.52 -4.55
CA LYS A 36 3.20 -9.40 -4.71
C LYS A 36 3.13 -10.23 -5.99
N GLU A 37 1.94 -10.39 -6.54
CA GLU A 37 1.65 -11.11 -7.78
C GLU A 37 2.14 -10.35 -9.03
N LEU A 38 2.41 -9.05 -8.93
CA LEU A 38 3.03 -8.27 -10.00
C LEU A 38 4.54 -8.48 -10.00
N ILE A 39 5.13 -8.68 -11.19
CA ILE A 39 6.60 -8.70 -11.34
C ILE A 39 7.20 -7.31 -11.12
N LEU A 40 8.53 -7.22 -11.01
CA LEU A 40 9.23 -5.99 -10.67
C LEU A 40 8.91 -4.83 -11.62
N GLU A 41 8.89 -5.09 -12.93
CA GLU A 41 8.67 -4.08 -13.97
C GLU A 41 7.24 -3.53 -13.93
N GLN A 42 6.25 -4.42 -13.79
CA GLN A 42 4.83 -4.04 -13.65
C GLN A 42 4.59 -3.25 -12.36
N ARG A 43 5.28 -3.65 -11.27
CA ARG A 43 5.22 -2.96 -9.99
C ARG A 43 5.86 -1.58 -10.07
N ALA A 44 6.98 -1.44 -10.79
CA ALA A 44 7.61 -0.15 -11.05
C ALA A 44 6.69 0.78 -11.86
N GLU A 45 6.02 0.25 -12.89
CA GLU A 45 5.04 0.99 -13.68
C GLU A 45 3.85 1.46 -12.81
N LEU A 46 3.28 0.59 -11.97
CA LEU A 46 2.23 0.95 -11.01
C LEU A 46 2.70 2.05 -10.04
N VAL A 47 3.91 1.91 -9.51
CA VAL A 47 4.50 2.89 -8.58
C VAL A 47 4.68 4.24 -9.26
N GLN A 48 5.12 4.29 -10.52
CA GLN A 48 5.21 5.54 -11.27
C GLN A 48 3.85 6.22 -11.38
N LYS A 49 2.77 5.47 -11.69
CA LYS A 49 1.41 6.02 -11.73
C LYS A 49 0.94 6.55 -10.38
N LEU A 50 1.25 5.86 -9.27
CA LEU A 50 0.94 6.33 -7.92
C LEU A 50 1.72 7.61 -7.58
N ILE A 51 2.99 7.68 -7.94
CA ILE A 51 3.84 8.87 -7.74
C ILE A 51 3.29 10.05 -8.54
N ASP A 52 2.95 9.85 -9.81
CA ASP A 52 2.36 10.87 -10.67
C ASP A 52 1.04 11.39 -10.06
N GLN A 53 0.20 10.47 -9.57
CA GLN A 53 -1.07 10.79 -8.94
C GLN A 53 -0.93 11.54 -7.62
N PHE A 54 0.07 11.26 -6.78
CA PHE A 54 0.14 11.87 -5.44
C PHE A 54 1.14 13.02 -5.33
N ALA A 55 2.10 13.10 -6.24
CA ALA A 55 3.16 14.11 -6.22
C ALA A 55 3.39 14.75 -7.59
N GLY A 56 3.46 13.96 -8.66
CA GLY A 56 3.84 14.44 -9.99
C GLY A 56 2.89 15.49 -10.56
N GLN A 57 1.57 15.27 -10.48
CA GLN A 57 0.57 16.21 -10.99
C GLN A 57 0.60 17.59 -10.29
N TYR A 58 1.13 17.63 -9.07
CA TYR A 58 1.31 18.86 -8.29
C TYR A 58 2.74 19.41 -8.37
N GLN A 59 3.60 18.76 -9.15
CA GLN A 59 5.04 19.02 -9.22
C GLN A 59 5.69 19.13 -7.84
N PHE A 60 5.32 18.24 -6.92
CA PHE A 60 5.95 18.17 -5.62
C PHE A 60 7.36 17.58 -5.75
N PRO A 61 8.40 18.18 -5.16
CA PRO A 61 9.67 17.50 -4.94
C PRO A 61 9.44 16.24 -4.09
N TYR A 62 9.90 15.08 -4.56
CA TYR A 62 9.69 13.80 -3.87
C TYR A 62 10.91 12.89 -3.94
N THR A 63 10.95 11.91 -3.05
CA THR A 63 11.84 10.75 -3.11
C THR A 63 11.00 9.51 -2.82
N ALA A 64 11.20 8.48 -3.62
CA ALA A 64 10.43 7.25 -3.54
C ALA A 64 11.37 6.04 -3.49
N VAL A 65 11.00 5.02 -2.71
CA VAL A 65 11.70 3.75 -2.63
C VAL A 65 10.69 2.62 -2.57
N ILE A 66 10.96 1.54 -3.31
CA ILE A 66 10.24 0.27 -3.19
C ILE A 66 11.09 -0.65 -2.32
N HIS A 67 10.56 -1.10 -1.20
CA HIS A 67 11.15 -2.19 -0.42
C HIS A 67 10.48 -3.50 -0.78
N ASN A 68 11.23 -4.59 -0.75
CA ASN A 68 10.70 -5.94 -0.74
C ASN A 68 11.47 -6.76 0.28
N HIS A 69 10.77 -7.25 1.30
CA HIS A 69 11.31 -8.17 2.30
C HIS A 69 10.23 -9.18 2.67
N PRO A 70 10.62 -10.39 3.13
CA PRO A 70 9.65 -11.38 3.59
C PRO A 70 8.90 -10.89 4.84
N SER A 71 7.68 -11.39 5.03
CA SER A 71 6.88 -11.12 6.22
C SER A 71 7.37 -11.91 7.43
N GLU A 72 7.32 -11.32 8.62
CA GLU A 72 7.73 -11.95 9.88
C GLU A 72 6.81 -13.11 10.34
N ILE A 73 5.61 -13.24 9.73
CA ILE A 73 4.59 -14.21 10.13
C ILE A 73 4.51 -15.38 9.15
N THR A 74 4.51 -15.08 7.85
CA THR A 74 4.28 -16.06 6.77
C THR A 74 5.50 -16.26 5.88
N GLY A 75 6.52 -15.41 5.96
CA GLY A 75 7.67 -15.42 5.06
C GLY A 75 7.37 -14.93 3.65
N GLU A 76 6.13 -14.53 3.36
CA GLU A 76 5.71 -14.06 2.05
C GLU A 76 6.27 -12.66 1.74
N ASP A 77 6.58 -12.41 0.47
CA ASP A 77 6.99 -11.09 -0.02
C ASP A 77 6.00 -9.98 0.36
N GLN A 78 6.54 -8.89 0.90
CA GLN A 78 5.79 -7.68 1.27
C GLN A 78 6.31 -6.46 0.52
N PRO A 79 6.13 -6.40 -0.81
CA PRO A 79 6.58 -5.24 -1.55
C PRO A 79 5.76 -4.02 -1.14
N HIS A 80 6.43 -2.90 -0.85
CA HIS A 80 5.75 -1.68 -0.47
C HIS A 80 6.53 -0.44 -0.90
N LEU A 81 5.79 0.59 -1.29
CA LEU A 81 6.30 1.90 -1.65
C LEU A 81 6.38 2.77 -0.40
N HIS A 82 7.54 3.41 -0.18
CA HIS A 82 7.67 4.61 0.64
C HIS A 82 7.81 5.81 -0.29
N LEU A 83 6.82 6.71 -0.28
CA LEU A 83 6.84 7.96 -1.03
C LEU A 83 6.89 9.13 -0.04
N MET A 84 7.99 9.87 -0.06
CA MET A 84 8.16 11.10 0.71
C MET A 84 8.15 12.30 -0.23
N TYR A 85 7.26 13.26 -0.02
CA TYR A 85 7.14 14.44 -0.86
C TYR A 85 7.00 15.72 -0.04
N SER A 86 7.43 16.85 -0.61
CA SER A 86 7.20 18.18 -0.05
C SER A 86 5.89 18.73 -0.59
N GLU A 87 5.05 19.30 0.26
CA GLU A 87 3.81 19.97 -0.16
C GLU A 87 4.10 21.33 -0.85
N ARG A 88 5.38 21.71 -1.03
CA ARG A 88 5.78 22.88 -1.81
C ARG A 88 5.85 22.52 -3.29
N THR A 89 5.09 23.21 -4.11
CA THR A 89 5.08 22.99 -5.56
C THR A 89 6.17 23.80 -6.26
N ILE A 90 6.68 23.27 -7.38
CA ILE A 90 7.55 24.00 -8.31
C ILE A 90 6.83 24.41 -9.60
N SER A 91 5.50 24.30 -9.64
CA SER A 91 4.67 24.52 -10.83
C SER A 91 4.56 25.97 -11.30
N ASP A 92 5.16 26.91 -10.57
CA ASP A 92 5.17 28.33 -10.97
C ASP A 92 6.39 28.70 -11.82
N ASP A 93 7.29 27.74 -12.09
CA ASP A 93 8.53 27.91 -12.85
C ASP A 93 9.46 29.02 -12.31
N ILE A 94 9.25 29.48 -11.07
CA ILE A 94 10.08 30.49 -10.43
C ILE A 94 11.24 29.81 -9.73
N GLU A 95 12.44 30.06 -10.23
CA GLU A 95 13.67 29.61 -9.61
C GLU A 95 13.93 30.34 -8.30
N ARG A 96 14.13 29.57 -7.23
CA ARG A 96 14.39 30.07 -5.88
C ARG A 96 15.60 29.35 -5.32
N PRO A 97 16.58 30.06 -4.75
CA PRO A 97 17.66 29.42 -4.03
C PRO A 97 17.11 28.72 -2.77
N PRO A 98 17.83 27.75 -2.19
CA PRO A 98 17.37 26.95 -1.05
C PRO A 98 16.83 27.79 0.12
N GLU A 99 17.53 28.85 0.49
CA GLU A 99 17.18 29.76 1.60
C GLU A 99 15.90 30.57 1.34
N GLN A 100 15.49 30.70 0.07
CA GLN A 100 14.23 31.34 -0.30
C GLN A 100 13.11 30.32 -0.47
N PHE A 101 13.40 29.14 -1.03
CA PHE A 101 12.41 28.12 -1.39
C PHE A 101 11.42 27.80 -0.25
N PHE A 102 11.92 27.71 0.98
CA PHE A 102 11.12 27.36 2.16
C PHE A 102 10.55 28.56 2.92
N LYS A 103 10.73 29.79 2.44
CA LYS A 103 10.07 30.97 3.03
C LYS A 103 8.55 30.93 2.83
N GLN A 104 7.84 31.79 3.55
CA GLN A 104 6.41 31.98 3.31
C GLN A 104 6.15 32.41 1.86
N TYR A 105 5.17 31.79 1.23
CA TYR A 105 4.71 32.17 -0.11
C TYR A 105 4.08 33.58 -0.09
N ARG A 106 4.32 34.37 -1.13
CA ARG A 106 3.80 35.74 -1.28
C ARG A 106 2.96 35.85 -2.56
N PRO A 107 1.63 35.65 -2.51
CA PRO A 107 0.79 35.62 -3.71
C PRO A 107 0.87 36.87 -4.58
N LYS A 108 1.00 38.06 -3.96
CA LYS A 108 1.10 39.33 -4.68
C LYS A 108 2.45 39.54 -5.36
N ASN A 109 3.53 38.93 -4.84
CA ASN A 109 4.90 39.02 -5.37
C ASN A 109 5.61 37.66 -5.24
N PRO A 110 5.26 36.65 -6.06
CA PRO A 110 5.74 35.27 -5.91
C PRO A 110 7.27 35.11 -5.95
N THR A 111 7.97 36.01 -6.64
CA THR A 111 9.43 36.07 -6.76
C THR A 111 10.16 36.54 -5.50
N GLN A 112 9.44 37.14 -4.55
CA GLN A 112 9.99 37.59 -3.26
C GLN A 112 9.63 36.65 -2.09
N GLY A 113 8.83 35.60 -2.35
CA GLY A 113 8.42 34.60 -1.38
C GLY A 113 9.09 33.24 -1.63
N GLY A 114 8.78 32.28 -0.75
CA GLY A 114 9.11 30.87 -1.01
C GLY A 114 8.12 30.21 -1.96
N ALA A 115 8.33 28.93 -2.24
CA ALA A 115 7.43 28.14 -3.08
C ALA A 115 6.06 27.98 -2.43
N GLN A 116 4.98 28.02 -3.22
CA GLN A 116 3.62 27.84 -2.72
C GLN A 116 3.46 26.45 -2.10
N LYS A 117 2.78 26.40 -0.95
CA LYS A 117 2.41 25.15 -0.30
C LYS A 117 0.99 24.76 -0.71
N LEU A 118 0.84 23.60 -1.35
CA LEU A 118 -0.45 23.03 -1.73
C LEU A 118 -0.84 21.98 -0.70
N THR A 119 -1.42 22.44 0.41
CA THR A 119 -1.97 21.56 1.45
C THR A 119 -3.22 20.83 0.97
N ALA A 120 -3.69 19.85 1.75
CA ALA A 120 -4.97 19.19 1.50
C ALA A 120 -6.13 20.19 1.32
N ASP A 121 -6.17 21.27 2.11
CA ASP A 121 -7.18 22.31 1.97
C ASP A 121 -7.02 23.11 0.68
N ALA A 122 -5.79 23.47 0.31
CA ALA A 122 -5.50 24.20 -0.93
C ALA A 122 -5.86 23.37 -2.18
N LEU A 123 -5.78 22.04 -2.09
CA LEU A 123 -6.18 21.09 -3.13
C LEU A 123 -7.67 20.75 -3.10
N GLY A 124 -8.46 21.31 -2.17
CA GLY A 124 -9.88 21.04 -2.04
C GLY A 124 -10.23 19.68 -1.42
N PHE A 125 -9.25 18.94 -0.91
CA PHE A 125 -9.47 17.65 -0.27
C PHE A 125 -9.84 17.78 1.22
N GLY A 126 -9.25 18.75 1.92
CA GLY A 126 -9.36 18.89 3.37
C GLY A 126 -9.17 17.55 4.10
N ARG A 127 -10.11 17.22 5.00
CA ARG A 127 -10.07 15.96 5.77
C ARG A 127 -10.22 14.70 4.92
N ASN A 128 -10.71 14.81 3.68
CA ASN A 128 -10.97 13.68 2.79
C ASN A 128 -9.73 13.23 2.00
N GLN A 129 -8.58 13.91 2.13
CA GLN A 129 -7.37 13.56 1.38
C GLN A 129 -7.00 12.08 1.49
N ILE A 130 -7.04 11.52 2.70
CA ILE A 130 -6.72 10.11 2.93
C ILE A 130 -7.70 9.18 2.20
N LYS A 131 -9.00 9.51 2.20
CA LYS A 131 -10.02 8.74 1.48
C LYS A 131 -9.75 8.77 -0.02
N VAL A 132 -9.50 9.96 -0.59
CA VAL A 132 -9.18 10.13 -2.01
C VAL A 132 -7.94 9.33 -2.40
N PHE A 133 -6.88 9.36 -1.57
CA PHE A 133 -5.66 8.61 -1.85
C PHE A 133 -5.89 7.09 -1.82
N ARG A 134 -6.68 6.61 -0.86
CA ARG A 134 -7.05 5.20 -0.76
C ARG A 134 -7.88 4.73 -1.96
N GLU A 135 -8.86 5.52 -2.38
CA GLU A 135 -9.69 5.24 -3.57
C GLU A 135 -8.84 5.21 -4.85
N LYS A 136 -7.97 6.21 -5.06
CA LYS A 136 -7.07 6.24 -6.21
C LYS A 136 -6.05 5.11 -6.21
N THR A 137 -5.56 4.71 -5.04
CA THR A 137 -4.70 3.54 -4.90
C THR A 137 -5.42 2.26 -5.31
N GLN A 138 -6.66 2.06 -4.83
CA GLN A 138 -7.49 0.91 -5.22
C GLN A 138 -7.73 0.87 -6.74
N GLU A 139 -8.14 1.99 -7.33
CA GLU A 139 -8.40 2.10 -8.78
C GLU A 139 -7.18 1.69 -9.60
N LEU A 140 -6.01 2.29 -9.32
CA LEU A 140 -4.78 2.00 -10.05
C LEU A 140 -4.31 0.56 -9.82
N MET A 141 -4.36 0.05 -8.60
CA MET A 141 -3.98 -1.34 -8.32
C MET A 141 -4.88 -2.32 -9.05
N ASN A 142 -6.19 -2.14 -9.00
CA ASN A 142 -7.13 -3.06 -9.66
C ASN A 142 -6.97 -3.04 -11.18
N LEU A 143 -6.66 -1.89 -11.79
CA LEU A 143 -6.35 -1.80 -13.21
C LEU A 143 -5.11 -2.63 -13.60
N PHE A 144 -4.06 -2.57 -12.77
CA PHE A 144 -2.84 -3.36 -12.98
C PHE A 144 -3.05 -4.85 -12.73
N LEU A 145 -3.79 -5.20 -11.67
CA LEU A 145 -4.14 -6.58 -11.37
C LEU A 145 -4.96 -7.20 -12.49
N GLU A 146 -6.00 -6.53 -12.96
CA GLU A 146 -6.82 -7.02 -14.08
C GLU A 146 -5.99 -7.26 -15.35
N LYS A 147 -5.02 -6.38 -15.63
CA LYS A 147 -4.17 -6.48 -16.81
C LYS A 147 -3.11 -7.58 -16.71
N TYR A 148 -2.46 -7.71 -15.56
CA TYR A 148 -1.21 -8.48 -15.45
C TYR A 148 -1.29 -9.69 -14.52
N ALA A 149 -2.20 -9.69 -13.55
CA ALA A 149 -2.37 -10.76 -12.57
C ALA A 149 -3.84 -10.88 -12.11
N PRO A 150 -4.78 -11.21 -13.03
CA PRO A 150 -6.22 -11.11 -12.77
C PRO A 150 -6.73 -12.13 -11.75
N THR A 151 -5.95 -13.19 -11.48
CA THR A 151 -6.22 -14.20 -10.47
C THR A 151 -5.04 -14.33 -9.51
N LYS A 152 -5.32 -14.87 -8.33
CA LYS A 152 -4.32 -15.22 -7.33
C LYS A 152 -4.71 -16.52 -6.65
N LYS A 153 -3.73 -17.16 -6.03
CA LYS A 153 -3.93 -18.36 -5.21
C LYS A 153 -4.10 -17.97 -3.75
N VAL A 154 -5.10 -18.55 -3.09
CA VAL A 154 -5.33 -18.38 -1.66
C VAL A 154 -5.57 -19.73 -1.00
N MET A 155 -5.18 -19.85 0.27
CA MET A 155 -5.47 -21.02 1.08
C MET A 155 -6.76 -20.81 1.86
N VAL A 156 -7.71 -21.73 1.70
CA VAL A 156 -8.96 -21.80 2.46
C VAL A 156 -9.07 -23.22 3.04
N TYR A 157 -9.13 -23.34 4.37
CA TYR A 157 -9.22 -24.63 5.08
C TYR A 157 -8.22 -25.70 4.61
N GLY A 158 -6.98 -25.30 4.28
CA GLY A 158 -5.94 -26.23 3.83
C GLY A 158 -5.99 -26.58 2.33
N VAL A 159 -6.91 -25.97 1.59
CA VAL A 159 -7.06 -26.16 0.15
C VAL A 159 -6.61 -24.88 -0.57
N GLU A 160 -5.66 -25.04 -1.50
CA GLU A 160 -5.30 -23.97 -2.43
C GLU A 160 -6.38 -23.84 -3.49
N ILE A 161 -6.92 -22.62 -3.63
CA ILE A 161 -7.94 -22.25 -4.62
C ILE A 161 -7.47 -21.03 -5.41
N GLU A 162 -7.93 -20.93 -6.65
CA GLU A 162 -7.70 -19.76 -7.51
C GLU A 162 -8.91 -18.83 -7.44
N VAL A 163 -8.67 -17.55 -7.16
CA VAL A 163 -9.70 -16.52 -6.96
C VAL A 163 -9.36 -15.26 -7.75
N LYS A 164 -10.35 -14.41 -8.00
CA LYS A 164 -10.13 -13.09 -8.61
C LYS A 164 -9.18 -12.26 -7.75
N ASN A 165 -8.17 -11.66 -8.38
CA ASN A 165 -7.23 -10.77 -7.72
C ASN A 165 -7.72 -9.33 -7.80
N GLN A 166 -8.19 -8.82 -6.66
CA GLN A 166 -8.64 -7.45 -6.51
C GLN A 166 -8.39 -6.96 -5.08
N VAL A 167 -8.21 -5.66 -4.93
CA VAL A 167 -8.06 -4.97 -3.65
C VAL A 167 -9.26 -4.07 -3.38
N SER A 168 -9.48 -3.78 -2.10
CA SER A 168 -10.48 -2.83 -1.63
C SER A 168 -9.82 -1.81 -0.69
N CYS A 169 -10.23 -0.55 -0.80
CA CYS A 169 -9.83 0.52 0.11
C CYS A 169 -10.72 0.63 1.35
N LEU A 170 -11.82 -0.12 1.40
CA LEU A 170 -12.76 -0.11 2.52
C LEU A 170 -12.12 -0.75 3.76
N SER A 171 -12.51 -0.26 4.94
CA SER A 171 -12.29 -1.01 6.18
C SER A 171 -13.08 -2.31 6.16
N ASN A 172 -12.73 -3.26 7.03
CA ASN A 172 -13.55 -4.47 7.18
C ASN A 172 -14.99 -4.12 7.55
N ASP A 173 -15.20 -3.15 8.43
CA ASP A 173 -16.55 -2.70 8.83
C ASP A 173 -17.35 -2.15 7.64
N ASP A 174 -16.78 -1.24 6.85
CA ASP A 174 -17.44 -0.67 5.68
C ASP A 174 -17.70 -1.75 4.61
N PHE A 175 -16.76 -2.69 4.44
CA PHE A 175 -16.90 -3.81 3.52
C PHE A 175 -18.01 -4.75 3.97
N ASN A 176 -18.08 -5.08 5.26
CA ASN A 176 -19.12 -5.89 5.87
C ASN A 176 -20.50 -5.24 5.71
N GLN A 177 -20.61 -3.94 5.98
CA GLN A 177 -21.87 -3.20 5.79
C GLN A 177 -22.31 -3.21 4.32
N LYS A 178 -21.36 -3.08 3.38
CA LYS A 178 -21.66 -3.00 1.94
C LYS A 178 -22.00 -4.35 1.31
N PHE A 179 -21.31 -5.42 1.71
CA PHE A 179 -21.40 -6.73 1.05
C PHE A 179 -22.02 -7.83 1.91
N GLY A 180 -22.40 -7.53 3.16
CA GLY A 180 -23.01 -8.49 4.08
C GLY A 180 -22.04 -9.54 4.60
N THR A 181 -20.73 -9.29 4.51
CA THR A 181 -19.67 -10.19 5.01
C THR A 181 -19.46 -10.02 6.51
N LYS A 182 -18.68 -10.93 7.10
CA LYS A 182 -18.26 -10.93 8.51
C LYS A 182 -16.74 -10.96 8.68
N LEU A 183 -16.04 -10.08 7.95
CA LEU A 183 -14.60 -9.92 8.05
C LEU A 183 -14.20 -9.40 9.42
N GLN A 184 -13.11 -9.94 9.95
CA GLN A 184 -12.54 -9.55 11.23
C GLN A 184 -11.21 -8.81 11.03
N ASP A 185 -10.96 -7.81 11.87
CA ASP A 185 -9.67 -7.13 11.90
C ASP A 185 -8.56 -8.06 12.39
N VAL A 186 -7.41 -7.97 11.71
CA VAL A 186 -6.22 -8.74 12.04
C VAL A 186 -5.38 -7.93 13.04
N PRO A 187 -5.13 -8.43 14.26
CA PRO A 187 -4.34 -7.72 15.25
C PRO A 187 -2.89 -7.56 14.76
N GLN A 188 -2.25 -6.47 15.17
CA GLN A 188 -0.83 -6.23 14.89
C GLN A 188 0.03 -6.60 16.09
N ILE A 189 1.13 -7.29 15.83
CA ILE A 189 2.15 -7.57 16.84
C ILE A 189 3.12 -6.38 16.87
N PRO A 190 3.31 -5.69 18.01
CA PRO A 190 4.30 -4.63 18.13
C PRO A 190 5.71 -5.13 17.76
N ARG A 191 6.44 -4.36 16.94
CA ARG A 191 7.76 -4.75 16.43
C ARG A 191 8.75 -5.14 17.53
N TRP A 192 8.73 -4.43 18.67
CA TRP A 192 9.62 -4.72 19.79
C TRP A 192 9.36 -6.10 20.43
N LYS A 193 8.12 -6.62 20.38
CA LYS A 193 7.79 -7.96 20.90
C LYS A 193 8.42 -9.04 20.05
N LEU A 194 8.42 -8.87 18.73
CA LEU A 194 8.94 -9.87 17.78
C LEU A 194 10.42 -10.21 18.05
N TYR A 195 11.21 -9.24 18.50
CA TYR A 195 12.65 -9.41 18.75
C TYR A 195 13.00 -9.44 20.25
N SER A 196 12.02 -9.63 21.13
CA SER A 196 12.28 -9.71 22.57
C SER A 196 13.07 -10.97 22.93
N ALA A 197 14.06 -10.87 23.80
CA ALA A 197 14.76 -12.04 24.34
C ALA A 197 13.98 -12.77 25.45
N ASP A 198 12.88 -12.18 25.94
CA ASP A 198 12.08 -12.73 27.02
C ASP A 198 11.22 -13.92 26.53
N PRO A 199 11.39 -15.14 27.10
CA PRO A 199 10.62 -16.32 26.72
C PRO A 199 9.09 -16.16 26.89
N ILE A 200 8.64 -15.41 27.90
CA ILE A 200 7.20 -15.19 28.15
C ILE A 200 6.62 -14.34 27.01
N ILE A 201 7.36 -13.32 26.57
CA ILE A 201 6.96 -12.48 25.44
C ILE A 201 6.96 -13.29 24.15
N GLN A 202 7.92 -14.19 23.96
CA GLN A 202 7.97 -15.04 22.77
C GLN A 202 6.79 -16.04 22.70
N LEU A 203 6.37 -16.58 23.84
CA LEU A 203 5.15 -17.40 23.92
C LEU A 203 3.89 -16.61 23.55
N ASP A 204 3.77 -15.37 24.03
CA ASP A 204 2.68 -14.45 23.65
C ASP A 204 2.70 -14.13 22.14
N VAL A 205 3.88 -13.88 21.58
CA VAL A 205 4.05 -13.64 20.14
C VAL A 205 3.59 -14.84 19.32
N GLU A 206 3.95 -16.06 19.70
CA GLU A 206 3.52 -17.26 18.97
C GLU A 206 2.01 -17.49 19.05
N ALA A 207 1.40 -17.26 20.22
CA ALA A 207 -0.05 -17.29 20.38
C ALA A 207 -0.75 -16.24 19.49
N GLN A 208 -0.20 -15.02 19.40
CA GLN A 208 -0.70 -13.97 18.52
C GLN A 208 -0.52 -14.33 17.04
N LYS A 209 0.62 -14.89 16.63
CA LYS A 209 0.83 -15.40 15.26
C LYS A 209 -0.23 -16.43 14.87
N ASN A 210 -0.54 -17.36 15.78
CA ASN A 210 -1.58 -18.36 15.55
C ASN A 210 -2.99 -17.76 15.45
N THR A 211 -3.27 -16.75 16.27
CA THR A 211 -4.53 -15.98 16.21
C THR A 211 -4.66 -15.25 14.86
N ILE A 212 -3.60 -14.60 14.41
CA ILE A 212 -3.54 -13.90 13.12
C ILE A 212 -3.78 -14.89 11.96
N LYS A 213 -3.10 -16.04 11.96
CA LYS A 213 -3.30 -17.09 10.94
C LYS A 213 -4.75 -17.58 10.91
N LYS A 214 -5.36 -17.79 12.08
CA LYS A 214 -6.76 -18.20 12.20
C LYS A 214 -7.71 -17.15 11.62
N ILE A 215 -7.57 -15.88 12.00
CA ILE A 215 -8.42 -14.79 11.49
C ILE A 215 -8.27 -14.64 9.97
N ARG A 216 -7.04 -14.69 9.44
CA ARG A 216 -6.80 -14.64 7.99
C ARG A 216 -7.48 -15.78 7.24
N ASN A 217 -7.40 -17.00 7.74
CA ASN A 217 -8.10 -18.14 7.14
C ASN A 217 -9.62 -18.00 7.21
N GLN A 218 -10.17 -17.47 8.32
CA GLN A 218 -11.60 -17.20 8.45
C GLN A 218 -12.06 -16.12 7.46
N ASN A 219 -11.31 -15.02 7.33
CA ASN A 219 -11.60 -13.97 6.36
C ASN A 219 -11.52 -14.50 4.91
N ASN A 220 -10.53 -15.34 4.60
CA ASN A 220 -10.44 -15.97 3.28
C ASN A 220 -11.65 -16.88 3.02
N ALA A 221 -12.10 -17.65 4.01
CA ALA A 221 -13.28 -18.49 3.87
C ALA A 221 -14.57 -17.67 3.69
N GLU A 222 -14.70 -16.56 4.41
CA GLU A 222 -15.82 -15.62 4.27
C GLU A 222 -15.86 -15.00 2.85
N LEU A 223 -14.70 -14.65 2.30
CA LEU A 223 -14.60 -14.05 0.97
C LEU A 223 -14.76 -15.07 -0.17
N TYR A 224 -14.21 -16.27 -0.02
CA TYR A 224 -13.98 -17.20 -1.12
C TYR A 224 -14.62 -18.58 -0.89
N GLY A 225 -15.60 -18.68 0.01
CA GLY A 225 -16.28 -19.93 0.33
C GLY A 225 -16.93 -20.59 -0.89
N LYS A 226 -17.47 -19.79 -1.81
CA LYS A 226 -18.09 -20.30 -3.05
C LYS A 226 -17.06 -20.95 -3.97
N GLU A 227 -15.93 -20.28 -4.19
CA GLU A 227 -14.81 -20.79 -4.98
C GLU A 227 -14.21 -22.05 -4.34
N TYR A 228 -14.16 -22.10 -3.01
CA TYR A 228 -13.77 -23.29 -2.26
C TYR A 228 -14.72 -24.48 -2.50
N ASP A 229 -16.04 -24.28 -2.35
CA ASP A 229 -17.03 -25.36 -2.54
C ASP A 229 -17.01 -25.91 -3.97
N LEU A 230 -16.82 -25.02 -4.95
CA LEU A 230 -16.63 -25.39 -6.35
C LEU A 230 -15.38 -26.24 -6.55
N GLU A 231 -14.25 -25.86 -5.95
CA GLU A 231 -13.00 -26.62 -6.07
C GLU A 231 -13.08 -28.00 -5.39
N ILE A 232 -13.72 -28.09 -4.21
CA ILE A 232 -13.97 -29.38 -3.55
C ILE A 232 -14.82 -30.30 -4.41
N SER A 233 -15.91 -29.76 -4.98
CA SER A 233 -16.79 -30.51 -5.87
C SER A 233 -16.04 -31.00 -7.11
N ARG A 234 -15.20 -30.14 -7.72
CA ARG A 234 -14.35 -30.50 -8.86
C ARG A 234 -13.37 -31.63 -8.51
N ARG A 235 -12.70 -31.56 -7.36
CA ARG A 235 -11.77 -32.60 -6.89
C ARG A 235 -12.50 -33.92 -6.66
N HIS A 236 -13.68 -33.90 -6.06
CA HIS A 236 -14.49 -35.10 -5.82
C HIS A 236 -14.87 -35.83 -7.13
N VAL A 237 -15.31 -35.07 -8.15
CA VAL A 237 -15.61 -35.63 -9.48
C VAL A 237 -14.35 -36.23 -10.13
N LEU A 238 -13.19 -35.57 -9.99
CA LEU A 238 -11.93 -36.07 -10.52
C LEU A 238 -11.46 -37.37 -9.83
N THR A 239 -11.68 -37.50 -8.52
CA THR A 239 -11.38 -38.74 -7.80
C THR A 239 -12.30 -39.88 -8.23
N GLN A 240 -13.61 -39.64 -8.39
CA GLN A 240 -14.55 -40.66 -8.87
C GLN A 240 -14.25 -41.13 -10.30
N LYS A 241 -13.75 -40.25 -11.18
CA LYS A 241 -13.34 -40.62 -12.55
C LYS A 241 -12.03 -41.41 -12.61
N LYS A 242 -11.19 -41.36 -11.58
CA LYS A 242 -9.92 -42.11 -11.50
C LYS A 242 -10.07 -43.52 -10.94
N ASP A 243 -11.19 -43.82 -10.28
CA ASP A 243 -11.59 -45.17 -9.85
C ASP A 243 -12.80 -45.68 -10.67
N PRO A 244 -12.66 -45.97 -11.99
CA PRO A 244 -13.58 -46.89 -12.64
C PRO A 244 -13.22 -48.28 -12.12
N GLY A 245 -13.99 -48.77 -11.14
CA GLY A 245 -13.67 -49.98 -10.38
C GLY A 245 -13.12 -51.14 -11.20
N PHE A 246 -12.18 -51.86 -10.59
CA PHE A 246 -11.92 -53.27 -10.87
C PHE A 246 -13.28 -54.00 -10.79
N SER A 247 -13.89 -54.28 -11.95
CA SER A 247 -14.99 -55.24 -12.06
C SER A 247 -14.34 -56.63 -12.03
N LEU A 248 -14.48 -57.32 -10.91
CA LEU A 248 -14.29 -58.77 -10.86
C LEU A 248 -15.57 -59.40 -11.42
N ASP A 249 -15.59 -59.61 -12.72
CA ASP A 249 -16.36 -60.70 -13.35
C ASP A 249 -15.53 -62.00 -13.29
#